data_AF-A0A318K0B6-F1
#
_entry.id   AF-A0A318K0B6-F1
#
_cell.length_a   1.000
_cell.length_b   1.000
_cell.length_c   1.000
_cell.angle_alpha   90.00
_cell.angle_beta   90.00
_cell.angle_gamma   90.00
#
_symmetry.space_group_name_H-M   'P 1'
#
loop_
_entity.id
_entity.type
_entity.pdbx_description
1 polymer ?
#
loop_
_entity_poly.entity_id
_entity_poly.type
_entity_poly.pdbx_seq_one_letter_code
_entity_poly.pdbx_strand_id
1 'polypeptide(L)'
;MCTNPTQLPPPQTRARERENRQFAEKLRSRPGQWAVYPWPTRHPHSTKHRLRTGMAAAFGSGFESEVRAGVVYVRYSPQRPPALDLIA
;
A
#
# COMPACT_ATOMS: atom_id res chain seq x y z
N MET A 1 -11.31 24.86 9.84
CA MET A 1 -10.14 24.45 10.66
C MET A 1 -10.17 22.94 10.83
N CYS A 2 -9.01 22.31 10.70
CA CYS A 2 -8.66 20.91 11.03
C CYS A 2 -9.43 19.81 10.27
N THR A 3 -8.93 19.47 9.08
CA THR A 3 -9.16 18.16 8.46
C THR A 3 -8.67 17.07 9.42
N ASN A 4 -9.60 16.22 9.87
CA ASN A 4 -9.31 15.05 10.70
C ASN A 4 -8.10 14.28 10.15
N PRO A 5 -7.13 13.87 11.00
CA PRO A 5 -6.08 12.96 10.55
C PRO A 5 -6.79 11.73 10.00
N THR A 6 -6.41 11.31 8.81
CA THR A 6 -6.93 10.13 8.12
C THR A 6 -6.68 8.91 9.00
N GLN A 7 -7.58 8.65 9.94
CA GLN A 7 -7.53 7.48 10.80
C GLN A 7 -7.86 6.31 9.90
N LEU A 8 -6.80 5.62 9.48
CA LEU A 8 -6.90 4.41 8.69
C LEU A 8 -7.81 3.43 9.45
N PRO A 9 -8.75 2.75 8.76
CA PRO A 9 -9.55 1.73 9.42
C PRO A 9 -8.62 0.70 10.06
N PRO A 10 -8.95 0.19 11.26
CA PRO A 10 -8.14 -0.84 11.88
C PRO A 10 -8.00 -2.02 10.91
N PRO A 11 -6.80 -2.60 10.82
CA PRO A 11 -6.54 -3.66 9.87
C PRO A 11 -7.47 -4.84 10.11
N GLN A 12 -8.12 -5.29 9.05
CA GLN A 12 -9.11 -6.38 9.13
C GLN A 12 -8.45 -7.74 9.41
N THR A 13 -7.12 -7.84 9.28
CA THR A 13 -6.37 -9.08 9.50
C THR A 13 -4.96 -8.76 10.03
N ARG A 14 -4.54 -9.49 11.08
CA ARG A 14 -3.13 -9.57 11.54
C ARG A 14 -2.36 -10.71 10.87
N ALA A 15 -2.93 -11.38 9.87
CA ALA A 15 -2.25 -12.46 9.18
C ALA A 15 -0.96 -11.95 8.55
N ARG A 16 0.17 -12.57 8.93
CA ARG A 16 1.52 -12.21 8.46
C ARG A 16 1.89 -10.75 8.74
N GLU A 17 1.42 -10.20 9.86
CA GLU A 17 1.64 -8.80 10.21
C GLU A 17 3.14 -8.45 10.28
N ARG A 18 3.95 -9.32 10.89
CA ARG A 18 5.40 -9.09 11.04
C ARG A 18 6.11 -9.05 9.69
N GLU A 19 5.76 -9.98 8.80
CA GLU A 19 6.34 -10.11 7.46
C GLU A 19 5.90 -8.95 6.56
N ASN A 20 4.61 -8.61 6.63
CA ASN A 20 4.06 -7.47 5.91
C ASN A 20 4.70 -6.16 6.39
N ARG A 21 4.99 -6.03 7.69
CA ARG A 21 5.67 -4.87 8.27
C ARG A 21 7.09 -4.73 7.74
N GLN A 22 7.87 -5.81 7.75
CA GLN A 22 9.23 -5.83 7.19
C GLN A 22 9.21 -5.50 5.69
N PHE A 23 8.25 -6.03 4.94
CA PHE A 23 8.11 -5.72 3.52
C PHE A 23 7.73 -4.26 3.27
N ALA A 24 6.79 -3.71 4.06
CA ALA A 24 6.41 -2.31 4.00
C ALA A 24 7.59 -1.39 4.37
N GLU A 25 8.39 -1.72 5.39
CA GLU A 25 9.61 -0.99 5.75
C GLU A 25 10.66 -1.02 4.64
N LYS A 26 10.86 -2.17 3.98
CA LYS A 26 11.75 -2.29 2.83
C LYS A 26 11.30 -1.42 1.64
N LEU A 27 10.00 -1.30 1.43
CA LEU A 27 9.45 -0.39 0.41
C LEU A 27 9.60 1.08 0.82
N ARG A 28 9.43 1.40 2.12
CA ARG A 28 9.65 2.76 2.64
C ARG A 28 11.09 3.23 2.49
N SER A 29 12.07 2.33 2.62
CA SER A 29 13.49 2.67 2.39
C SER A 29 13.84 2.85 0.91
N ARG A 30 12.94 2.49 -0.02
CA ARG A 30 13.11 2.62 -1.47
C ARG A 30 11.84 3.16 -2.12
N PRO A 31 11.47 4.43 -1.86
CA PRO A 31 10.24 5.01 -2.39
C PRO A 31 10.22 4.99 -3.92
N GLY A 32 9.05 4.74 -4.50
CA GLY A 32 8.81 4.65 -5.93
C GLY A 32 9.16 3.30 -6.58
N GLN A 33 9.95 2.45 -5.90
CA GLN A 33 10.34 1.15 -6.46
C GLN A 33 9.22 0.11 -6.34
N TRP A 34 8.87 -0.51 -7.46
CA TRP A 34 7.95 -1.65 -7.49
C TRP A 34 8.66 -2.90 -6.98
N ALA A 35 8.04 -3.59 -6.01
CA ALA A 35 8.46 -4.91 -5.57
C ALA A 35 7.31 -5.90 -5.68
N VAL A 36 7.65 -7.15 -6.02
CA VAL A 36 6.69 -8.26 -6.00
C VAL A 36 6.29 -8.53 -4.54
N TYR A 37 4.99 -8.65 -4.31
CA TYR A 37 4.48 -9.10 -3.03
C TYR A 37 4.96 -10.55 -2.81
N PRO A 38 5.72 -10.83 -1.74
CA PRO A 38 6.48 -12.08 -1.59
C PRO A 38 5.60 -13.30 -1.37
N TRP A 39 4.30 -13.10 -1.15
CA TRP A 39 3.39 -14.14 -0.74
C TRP A 39 2.45 -14.54 -1.87
N PRO A 40 2.40 -15.84 -2.22
CA PRO A 40 1.43 -16.33 -3.19
C PRO A 40 0.02 -16.08 -2.68
N THR A 41 -0.81 -15.48 -3.52
CA THR A 41 -2.21 -15.20 -3.23
C THR A 41 -3.08 -15.90 -4.26
N ARG A 42 -4.08 -16.65 -3.78
CA ARG A 42 -5.12 -17.24 -4.63
C ARG A 42 -6.04 -16.18 -5.25
N HIS A 43 -6.05 -14.97 -4.69
CA HIS A 43 -6.92 -13.86 -5.08
C HIS A 43 -6.13 -12.56 -5.24
N PRO A 44 -5.30 -12.44 -6.30
CA PRO A 44 -4.41 -11.29 -6.48
C PRO A 44 -5.13 -9.94 -6.52
N HIS A 45 -6.33 -9.88 -7.11
CA HIS A 45 -7.14 -8.65 -7.13
C HIS A 45 -7.65 -8.24 -5.74
N SER A 46 -8.03 -9.21 -4.90
CA SER A 46 -8.44 -8.95 -3.52
C SER A 46 -7.25 -8.50 -2.67
N THR A 47 -6.09 -9.16 -2.84
CA THR A 47 -4.84 -8.78 -2.18
C THR A 47 -4.41 -7.37 -2.58
N LYS A 48 -4.42 -7.03 -3.88
CA LYS A 48 -4.20 -5.66 -4.37
C LYS A 48 -5.11 -4.67 -3.66
N HIS A 49 -6.42 -4.93 -3.62
CA HIS A 49 -7.37 -4.03 -2.98
C HIS A 49 -7.00 -3.79 -1.51
N ARG A 50 -6.76 -4.86 -0.72
CA ARG A 50 -6.43 -4.75 0.72
C ARG A 50 -5.13 -3.99 0.98
N LEU A 51 -4.12 -4.18 0.13
CA LEU A 51 -2.84 -3.49 0.25
C LEU A 51 -2.98 -2.00 -0.09
N ARG A 52 -3.75 -1.66 -1.14
CA ARG A 52 -4.02 -0.28 -1.55
C ARG A 52 -4.85 0.50 -0.53
N THR A 53 -5.86 -0.13 0.08
CA THR A 53 -6.77 0.51 1.02
C THR A 53 -6.24 0.54 2.46
N GLY A 54 -5.06 -0.04 2.70
CA GLY A 54 -4.47 -0.16 4.02
C GLY A 54 -5.22 -1.08 4.97
N MET A 55 -6.05 -1.98 4.45
CA MET A 55 -6.74 -3.01 5.25
C MET A 55 -5.75 -4.02 5.86
N ALA A 56 -4.54 -4.12 5.32
CA ALA A 56 -3.45 -4.88 5.91
C ALA A 56 -2.61 -3.98 6.81
N ALA A 57 -2.54 -4.28 8.12
CA ALA A 57 -1.97 -3.44 9.19
C ALA A 57 -0.64 -2.75 8.86
N ALA A 58 0.23 -3.46 8.16
CA ALA A 58 1.56 -3.01 7.81
C ALA A 58 1.59 -1.93 6.71
N PHE A 59 0.59 -1.95 5.83
CA PHE A 59 0.44 -1.07 4.69
C PHE A 59 -0.55 0.01 5.11
N GLY A 60 -0.04 1.20 5.45
CA GLY A 60 -0.88 2.35 5.76
C GLY A 60 -1.25 3.13 4.49
N SER A 61 -1.39 4.45 4.63
CA SER A 61 -1.45 5.36 3.48
C SER A 61 -0.11 5.43 2.74
N GLY A 62 -0.13 5.82 1.46
CA GLY A 62 1.06 5.98 0.64
C GLY A 62 1.61 4.70 0.03
N PHE A 63 0.82 3.62 -0.06
CA PHE A 63 1.18 2.44 -0.83
C PHE A 63 0.30 2.32 -2.07
N GLU A 64 0.94 2.07 -3.20
CA GLU A 64 0.27 1.71 -4.44
C GLU A 64 0.46 0.22 -4.71
N SER A 65 -0.56 -0.42 -5.29
CA SER A 65 -0.46 -1.81 -5.69
C SER A 65 -1.16 -2.06 -7.02
N GLU A 66 -0.57 -2.97 -7.81
CA GLU A 66 -1.02 -3.35 -9.14
C GLU A 66 -0.93 -4.87 -9.30
N VAL A 67 -1.75 -5.45 -10.17
CA VAL A 67 -1.62 -6.86 -10.58
C VAL A 67 -1.16 -6.89 -12.02
N ARG A 68 -0.02 -7.54 -12.28
CA ARG A 68 0.51 -7.77 -13.63
C ARG A 68 0.66 -9.27 -13.84
N ALA A 69 0.00 -9.83 -14.86
CA ALA A 69 0.01 -11.27 -15.15
C ALA A 69 -0.30 -12.17 -13.92
N GLY A 70 -1.24 -11.74 -13.07
CA GLY A 70 -1.62 -12.48 -11.84
C GLY A 70 -0.68 -12.28 -10.64
N VAL A 71 0.41 -11.52 -10.79
CA VAL A 71 1.37 -11.21 -9.72
C VAL A 71 1.06 -9.84 -9.13
N VAL A 72 1.04 -9.74 -7.80
CA VAL A 72 0.82 -8.48 -7.09
C VAL A 72 2.14 -7.73 -6.95
N TYR A 73 2.19 -6.51 -7.46
CA TYR A 73 3.28 -5.57 -7.27
C TYR A 73 2.84 -4.47 -6.29
N VAL A 74 3.75 -4.04 -5.43
CA VAL A 74 3.52 -3.00 -4.44
C VAL A 74 4.69 -2.02 -4.49
N ARG A 75 4.39 -0.73 -4.37
CA ARG A 75 5.40 0.31 -4.15
C ARG A 75 4.96 1.23 -3.02
N TYR A 76 5.94 1.80 -2.33
CA TYR A 76 5.68 2.93 -1.46
C TYR A 76 5.76 4.21 -2.28
N SER A 77 4.65 4.92 -2.37
CA SER A 77 4.49 6.23 -3.02
C SER A 77 3.96 7.16 -1.93
N PRO A 78 4.84 7.73 -1.07
CA PRO A 78 4.40 8.70 -0.08
C PRO A 78 3.70 9.78 -0.88
N GLN A 79 2.41 9.98 -0.65
CA GLN A 79 1.61 10.89 -1.46
C GLN A 79 2.34 12.23 -1.56
N ARG A 80 2.91 12.51 -2.75
CA ARG A 80 2.92 13.88 -3.23
C ARG A 80 1.43 14.23 -3.32
N PRO A 81 0.97 15.36 -2.75
CA PRO A 81 -0.40 15.79 -3.01
C PRO A 81 -0.63 15.73 -4.53
N PRO A 82 -1.86 15.41 -5.00
CA PRO A 82 -2.13 15.56 -6.42
C PRO A 82 -1.60 16.94 -6.79
N ALA A 83 -0.70 16.99 -7.78
CA ALA A 83 -0.35 18.26 -8.38
C ALA A 83 -1.71 18.83 -8.80
N LEU A 84 -2.20 19.80 -8.03
CA LEU A 84 -3.15 20.77 -8.52
C LEU A 84 -2.35 21.43 -9.62
N ASP A 85 -2.48 20.87 -10.83
CA ASP A 85 -2.04 21.51 -12.04
C ASP A 85 -2.54 22.95 -11.92
N LEU A 86 -1.58 23.87 -11.93
CA LEU A 86 -1.85 25.29 -12.14
C LEU A 86 -2.70 25.37 -13.39
N ILE A 87 -4.01 25.52 -13.23
CA ILE A 87 -4.85 26.10 -14.27
C ILE A 87 -4.55 27.60 -14.15
N ALA A 88 -3.60 28.01 -14.99
CA ALA A 88 -3.30 29.40 -15.32
C ALA A 88 -4.47 30.06 -16.06
#